data_AF-A0A1I1BPX2-F1
#
_entry.id   AF-A0A1I1BPX2-F1
#
_cell.length_a   1.000
_cell.length_b   1.000
_cell.length_c   1.000
_cell.angle_alpha   90.00
_cell.angle_beta   90.00
_cell.angle_gamma   90.00
#
_symmetry.space_group_name_H-M   'P 1'
#
loop_
_entity.id
_entity.type
_entity.pdbx_description
1 polymer ?
#
loop_
_entity_poly.entity_id
_entity_poly.type
_entity_poly.pdbx_seq_one_letter_code
_entity_poly.pdbx_strand_id
1 'polypeptide(L)'
;MPSTQTMVPKVNDRALVQFFRDACAIIKAPNIQLTTINGAGSVTVAVDDVEPDNFPSDGITTVINARAMRDHFSITVDRGSGANADGLLYDSLTISNHAPENGRPDLALPDDIFTSLRIRIGETFGRDDEGVASLFKNPKLFRDVLASHHRQNAQLQQMALDIGKEASRARIELEVDFARRREALEAEATKARERADAKIREREFELLAERDRISALQKELDDRSNTHARRELHRDLKAKIAQRGDSLKVTPETKANRRPIHVIVVCVLMALFALIVFLTIEFSQVPTGASTLQVAVAGIKPATATLAMLGIVAWYLRWMNRWFERYADAEFQLKQFDLDIDRASWVVEAALEWKLSQDRPMPEHLLETISRNLFSKSEKDDGADMHPADYLASAILGRASALNLKLPGGEVSLTGKDIRGLQKD
;
A
#
# COMPACT_ATOMS: atom_id res chain seq x y z
N MET A 1 -31.43 39.69 -58.33
CA MET A 1 -32.22 39.55 -57.09
C MET A 1 -32.95 38.22 -57.16
N PRO A 2 -33.01 37.46 -56.05
CA PRO A 2 -33.82 36.25 -56.00
C PRO A 2 -35.29 36.59 -56.29
N SER A 3 -36.01 35.65 -56.88
CA SER A 3 -37.41 35.80 -57.28
C SER A 3 -38.24 36.40 -56.14
N THR A 4 -39.01 37.46 -56.44
CA THR A 4 -39.93 38.08 -55.51
C THR A 4 -41.35 37.73 -55.92
N GLN A 5 -42.07 37.04 -55.05
CA GLN A 5 -43.48 36.74 -55.21
C GLN A 5 -44.29 37.71 -54.34
N THR A 6 -45.29 38.35 -54.91
CA THR A 6 -46.18 39.29 -54.21
C THR A 6 -47.61 39.02 -54.64
N MET A 7 -48.53 39.04 -53.67
CA MET A 7 -49.96 38.93 -53.95
C MET A 7 -50.48 40.29 -54.41
N VAL A 8 -51.10 40.32 -55.58
CA VAL A 8 -51.72 41.52 -56.15
C VAL A 8 -53.22 41.28 -56.33
N PRO A 9 -54.10 42.28 -56.16
CA PRO A 9 -55.53 42.08 -56.34
C PRO A 9 -55.87 41.67 -57.78
N LYS A 10 -56.94 40.90 -57.96
CA LYS A 10 -57.38 40.46 -59.29
C LYS A 10 -57.84 41.62 -60.15
N VAL A 11 -57.31 41.69 -61.36
CA VAL A 11 -57.71 42.66 -62.40
C VAL A 11 -58.37 41.93 -63.57
N ASN A 12 -59.16 42.62 -64.39
CA ASN A 12 -59.78 42.02 -65.58
C ASN A 12 -58.74 41.64 -66.65
N ASP A 13 -59.10 40.74 -67.57
CA ASP A 13 -58.19 40.23 -68.61
C ASP A 13 -57.63 41.33 -69.50
N ARG A 14 -58.47 42.30 -69.87
CA ARG A 14 -58.04 43.45 -70.69
C ARG A 14 -56.96 44.28 -70.00
N ALA A 15 -57.12 44.60 -68.70
CA ALA A 15 -56.10 45.34 -67.95
C ALA A 15 -54.84 44.49 -67.73
N LEU A 16 -54.98 43.18 -67.52
CA LEU A 16 -53.83 42.28 -67.40
C LEU A 16 -53.02 42.22 -68.70
N VAL A 17 -53.68 42.03 -69.84
CA VAL A 17 -53.02 41.96 -71.15
C VAL A 17 -52.40 43.31 -71.51
N GLN A 18 -53.07 44.43 -71.23
CA GLN A 18 -52.51 45.77 -71.38
C GLN A 18 -51.26 45.95 -70.53
N PHE A 19 -51.30 45.51 -69.27
CA PHE A 19 -50.13 45.56 -68.38
C PHE A 19 -48.96 44.75 -68.95
N PHE A 20 -49.20 43.54 -69.46
CA PHE A 20 -48.13 42.73 -70.06
C PHE A 20 -47.59 43.33 -71.36
N ARG A 21 -48.43 43.97 -72.18
CA ARG A 21 -48.00 44.73 -73.36
C ARG A 21 -47.07 45.88 -72.97
N ASP A 22 -47.46 46.67 -71.97
CA ASP A 22 -46.68 47.80 -71.49
C ASP A 22 -45.39 47.33 -70.80
N ALA A 23 -45.46 46.28 -69.98
CA ALA A 23 -44.31 45.68 -69.34
C ALA A 23 -43.33 45.15 -70.38
N CYS A 24 -43.81 44.49 -71.45
CA CYS A 24 -42.99 44.04 -72.58
C CYS A 24 -42.31 45.18 -73.32
N ALA A 25 -43.00 46.31 -73.53
CA ALA A 25 -42.42 47.50 -74.15
C ALA A 25 -41.29 48.09 -73.28
N ILE A 26 -41.48 48.14 -71.96
CA ILE A 26 -40.48 48.64 -71.01
C ILE A 26 -39.25 47.71 -70.98
N ILE A 27 -39.45 46.39 -70.90
CA ILE A 27 -38.35 45.42 -70.84
C ILE A 27 -37.80 45.05 -72.23
N LYS A 28 -38.39 45.53 -73.31
CA LYS A 28 -38.14 45.17 -74.73
C LYS A 28 -38.17 43.66 -75.00
N ALA A 29 -39.12 42.94 -74.39
CA ALA A 29 -39.34 41.53 -74.71
C ALA A 29 -40.11 41.42 -76.04
N PRO A 30 -39.74 40.50 -76.96
CA PRO A 30 -40.39 40.40 -78.26
C PRO A 30 -41.77 39.72 -78.21
N ASN A 31 -42.01 38.87 -77.22
CA ASN A 31 -43.19 38.01 -77.15
C ASN A 31 -43.80 37.93 -75.75
N ILE A 32 -45.12 37.72 -75.68
CA ILE A 32 -45.89 37.43 -74.47
C ILE A 32 -46.42 36.00 -74.57
N GLN A 33 -46.30 35.23 -73.49
CA GLN A 33 -46.93 33.92 -73.35
C GLN A 33 -48.21 34.05 -72.55
N LEU A 34 -49.34 33.67 -73.14
CA LEU A 34 -50.66 33.67 -72.51
C LEU A 34 -51.22 32.24 -72.48
N THR A 35 -51.71 31.82 -71.32
CA THR A 35 -52.43 30.56 -71.14
C THR A 35 -53.88 30.87 -70.78
N THR A 36 -54.82 30.43 -71.62
CA THR A 36 -56.26 30.67 -71.44
C THR A 36 -56.98 29.38 -71.04
N ILE A 37 -58.13 29.51 -70.37
CA ILE A 37 -58.93 28.38 -69.84
C ILE A 37 -59.33 27.35 -70.91
N ASN A 38 -59.53 27.77 -72.16
CA ASN A 38 -59.97 26.91 -73.25
C ASN A 38 -58.84 26.48 -74.23
N GLY A 39 -57.60 26.91 -74.00
CA GLY A 39 -56.47 26.58 -74.87
C GLY A 39 -55.72 25.32 -74.41
N ALA A 40 -55.41 24.41 -75.33
CA ALA A 40 -54.64 23.18 -75.03
C ALA A 40 -53.14 23.43 -74.73
N GLY A 41 -52.71 24.68 -74.59
CA GLY A 41 -51.33 25.06 -74.28
C GLY A 41 -51.13 26.58 -74.21
N SER A 42 -49.96 26.99 -73.73
CA SER A 42 -49.51 28.40 -73.73
C SER A 42 -49.33 28.89 -75.17
N VAL A 43 -50.03 29.97 -75.55
CA VAL A 43 -49.88 30.65 -76.84
C VAL A 43 -48.84 31.76 -76.70
N THR A 44 -47.83 31.77 -77.56
CA THR A 44 -46.83 32.85 -77.63
C THR A 44 -47.23 33.81 -78.74
N VAL A 45 -47.47 35.07 -78.40
CA VAL A 45 -47.88 36.13 -79.34
C VAL A 45 -46.82 37.22 -79.34
N ALA A 46 -46.47 37.75 -80.53
CA ALA A 46 -45.58 38.90 -80.65
C ALA A 46 -46.26 40.15 -80.05
N VAL A 47 -45.50 40.99 -79.34
CA VAL A 47 -46.05 42.13 -78.59
C VAL A 47 -46.83 43.12 -79.48
N ASP A 48 -46.42 43.25 -80.75
CA ASP A 48 -47.06 44.13 -81.72
C ASP A 48 -48.40 43.58 -82.25
N ASP A 49 -48.61 42.26 -82.16
CA ASP A 49 -49.82 41.58 -82.64
C ASP A 49 -50.89 41.39 -81.55
N VAL A 50 -50.61 41.78 -80.30
CA VAL A 50 -51.56 41.66 -79.19
C VAL A 50 -52.46 42.89 -79.12
N GLU A 51 -53.69 42.77 -79.62
CA GLU A 51 -54.75 43.76 -79.43
C GLU A 51 -55.51 43.50 -78.11
N PRO A 52 -55.40 44.38 -77.10
CA PRO A 52 -56.04 44.21 -75.78
C PRO A 52 -57.58 44.17 -75.84
N ASP A 53 -58.17 44.77 -76.88
CA ASP A 53 -59.61 44.88 -77.05
C ASP A 53 -60.28 43.55 -77.42
N ASN A 54 -59.50 42.53 -77.79
CA ASN A 54 -59.99 41.18 -78.04
C ASN A 54 -60.22 40.37 -76.75
N PHE A 55 -59.90 40.92 -75.57
CA PHE A 55 -60.09 40.28 -74.27
C PHE A 55 -61.28 40.89 -73.52
N PRO A 56 -62.09 40.07 -72.81
CA PRO A 56 -63.29 40.54 -72.13
C PRO A 56 -62.96 41.56 -71.02
N SER A 57 -63.72 42.66 -70.98
CA SER A 57 -63.71 43.64 -69.89
C SER A 57 -64.57 43.22 -68.69
N ASP A 58 -65.49 42.27 -68.88
CA ASP A 58 -66.69 42.10 -68.05
C ASP A 58 -66.50 41.06 -66.93
N GLY A 59 -65.42 41.17 -66.16
CA GLY A 59 -65.20 40.38 -64.94
C GLY A 59 -64.96 38.87 -65.14
N ILE A 60 -65.15 38.35 -66.36
CA ILE A 60 -64.83 36.97 -66.73
C ILE A 60 -63.34 36.88 -66.99
N THR A 61 -62.62 36.16 -66.15
CA THR A 61 -61.18 35.90 -66.32
C THR A 61 -60.97 34.63 -67.14
N THR A 62 -60.55 34.77 -68.38
CA THR A 62 -60.19 33.70 -69.31
C THR A 62 -58.69 33.40 -69.32
N VAL A 63 -57.84 34.35 -68.93
CA VAL A 63 -56.39 34.17 -68.81
C VAL A 63 -56.04 33.59 -67.44
N ILE A 64 -55.44 32.39 -67.40
CA ILE A 64 -54.99 31.72 -66.18
C ILE A 64 -53.56 32.14 -65.83
N ASN A 65 -52.69 32.23 -66.84
CA ASN A 65 -51.30 32.56 -66.65
C ASN A 65 -50.84 33.49 -67.78
N ALA A 66 -50.11 34.53 -67.41
CA ALA A 66 -49.46 35.42 -68.35
C ALA A 66 -48.00 35.58 -67.96
N ARG A 67 -47.12 35.46 -68.95
CA ARG A 67 -45.68 35.53 -68.76
C ARG A 67 -45.01 36.37 -69.84
N ALA A 68 -44.18 37.30 -69.40
CA ALA A 68 -43.25 38.05 -70.25
C ALA A 68 -41.82 37.70 -69.83
N MET A 69 -40.96 37.41 -70.80
CA MET A 69 -39.58 37.01 -70.54
C MET A 69 -38.63 37.62 -71.56
N ARG A 70 -37.49 38.09 -71.07
CA ARG A 70 -36.33 38.50 -71.87
C ARG A 70 -35.07 38.09 -71.13
N ASP A 71 -34.24 37.27 -71.78
CA ASP A 71 -32.98 36.77 -71.26
C ASP A 71 -33.13 36.21 -69.82
N HIS A 72 -32.65 36.96 -68.84
CA HIS A 72 -32.55 36.60 -67.43
C HIS A 72 -33.69 37.16 -66.55
N PHE A 73 -34.63 37.87 -67.16
CA PHE A 73 -35.73 38.51 -66.48
C PHE A 73 -37.07 37.93 -66.93
N SER A 74 -37.92 37.57 -65.98
CA SER A 74 -39.29 37.16 -66.26
C SER A 74 -40.28 37.72 -65.26
N ILE A 75 -41.41 38.16 -65.78
CA ILE A 75 -42.60 38.52 -65.01
C ILE A 75 -43.65 37.48 -65.31
N THR A 76 -44.18 36.86 -64.26
CA THR A 76 -45.26 35.88 -64.37
C THR A 76 -46.39 36.31 -63.46
N VAL A 77 -47.60 36.37 -63.99
CA VAL A 77 -48.83 36.44 -63.20
C VAL A 77 -49.50 35.09 -63.30
N ASP A 78 -49.70 34.47 -62.15
CA ASP A 78 -50.46 33.23 -62.02
C ASP A 78 -51.76 33.52 -61.27
N ARG A 79 -52.89 33.26 -61.92
CA ARG A 79 -54.23 33.44 -61.36
C ARG A 79 -54.71 32.25 -60.53
N GLY A 80 -53.83 31.28 -60.27
CA GLY A 80 -54.03 30.18 -59.33
C GLY A 80 -55.20 29.28 -59.74
N SER A 81 -54.95 28.30 -60.61
CA SER A 81 -55.94 27.27 -60.93
C SER A 81 -56.06 26.15 -59.86
N GLY A 82 -55.50 26.34 -58.66
CA GLY A 82 -55.39 25.31 -57.63
C GLY A 82 -55.78 25.76 -56.22
N ALA A 83 -56.87 25.17 -55.69
CA ALA A 83 -57.21 24.78 -54.30
C ALA A 83 -56.82 25.63 -53.05
N ASN A 84 -56.22 26.83 -53.17
CA ASN A 84 -55.92 27.69 -52.03
C ASN A 84 -56.95 28.83 -51.92
N ALA A 85 -57.55 28.99 -50.74
CA ALA A 85 -58.66 29.92 -50.49
C ALA A 85 -58.35 31.40 -50.76
N ASP A 86 -57.07 31.80 -50.71
CA ASP A 86 -56.62 33.16 -50.99
C ASP A 86 -56.58 33.50 -52.49
N GLY A 87 -56.59 32.49 -53.37
CA GLY A 87 -56.58 32.66 -54.83
C GLY A 87 -57.91 33.13 -55.44
N LEU A 88 -58.93 33.39 -54.62
CA LEU A 88 -60.21 33.92 -55.10
C LEU A 88 -60.15 35.44 -55.36
N LEU A 89 -59.37 36.17 -54.55
CA LEU A 89 -59.31 37.64 -54.56
C LEU A 89 -57.96 38.21 -55.01
N TYR A 90 -56.89 37.41 -54.94
CA TYR A 90 -55.53 37.83 -55.29
C TYR A 90 -54.92 36.93 -56.35
N ASP A 91 -54.17 37.55 -57.27
CA ASP A 91 -53.27 36.92 -58.23
C ASP A 91 -51.83 36.92 -57.68
N SER A 92 -51.06 35.90 -58.02
CA SER A 92 -49.64 35.81 -57.64
C SER A 92 -48.78 36.44 -58.73
N LEU A 93 -48.21 37.61 -58.46
CA LEU A 93 -47.21 38.26 -59.31
C LEU A 93 -45.80 37.84 -58.88
N THR A 94 -45.09 37.13 -59.76
CA THR A 94 -43.73 36.69 -59.54
C THR A 94 -42.79 37.40 -60.50
N ILE A 95 -41.86 38.18 -59.95
CA ILE A 95 -40.82 38.87 -60.70
C ILE A 95 -39.50 38.17 -60.41
N SER A 96 -38.85 37.70 -61.46
CA SER A 96 -37.61 36.93 -61.38
C SER A 96 -36.53 37.61 -62.20
N ASN A 97 -35.41 37.94 -61.56
CA ASN A 97 -34.24 38.52 -62.22
C ASN A 97 -32.99 37.69 -61.90
N HIS A 98 -32.78 36.64 -62.70
CA HIS A 98 -31.72 35.64 -62.52
C HIS A 98 -30.45 36.05 -63.27
N ALA A 99 -29.57 36.83 -62.65
CA ALA A 99 -28.24 37.07 -63.21
C ALA A 99 -27.50 35.71 -63.39
N PRO A 100 -26.83 35.45 -64.53
CA PRO A 100 -26.12 34.20 -64.74
C PRO A 100 -25.02 34.03 -63.68
N GLU A 101 -24.86 32.80 -63.21
CA GLU A 101 -24.08 32.37 -62.02
C GLU A 101 -22.59 32.78 -62.02
N ASN A 102 -22.09 33.32 -63.14
CA ASN A 102 -20.70 33.75 -63.32
C ASN A 102 -20.48 35.27 -63.16
N GLY A 103 -21.15 35.89 -62.19
CA GLY A 103 -20.69 37.14 -61.55
C GLY A 103 -20.43 38.35 -62.46
N ARG A 104 -21.07 38.43 -63.64
CA ARG A 104 -21.05 39.63 -64.49
C ARG A 104 -22.32 40.46 -64.21
N PRO A 105 -22.24 41.56 -63.44
CA PRO A 105 -23.40 42.40 -63.09
C PRO A 105 -23.98 43.18 -64.28
N ASP A 106 -23.30 43.22 -65.43
CA ASP A 106 -23.69 44.01 -66.61
C ASP A 106 -24.87 43.43 -67.42
N LEU A 107 -25.48 42.32 -66.98
CA LEU A 107 -26.64 41.67 -67.64
C LEU A 107 -27.94 41.78 -66.84
N ALA A 108 -27.92 42.43 -65.67
CA ALA A 108 -29.13 42.76 -64.92
C ALA A 108 -29.79 44.00 -65.55
N LEU A 109 -31.12 44.00 -65.68
CA LEU A 109 -31.86 45.19 -66.15
C LEU A 109 -31.52 46.40 -65.26
N PRO A 110 -31.27 47.60 -65.84
CA PRO A 110 -30.92 48.77 -65.04
C PRO A 110 -32.09 49.23 -64.15
N ASP A 111 -31.77 49.90 -63.05
CA ASP A 111 -32.71 50.25 -61.97
C ASP A 111 -33.85 51.21 -62.41
N ASP A 112 -33.66 51.93 -63.51
CA ASP A 112 -34.66 52.80 -64.14
C ASP A 112 -35.84 52.00 -64.73
N ILE A 113 -35.56 50.85 -65.32
CA ILE A 113 -36.57 49.90 -65.83
C ILE A 113 -37.35 49.30 -64.66
N PHE A 114 -36.68 48.93 -63.58
CA PHE A 114 -37.34 48.42 -62.37
C PHE A 114 -38.27 49.44 -61.73
N THR A 115 -37.85 50.70 -61.68
CA THR A 115 -38.68 51.79 -61.15
C THR A 115 -39.92 52.01 -62.01
N SER A 116 -39.75 52.04 -63.34
CA SER A 116 -40.85 52.18 -64.30
C SER A 116 -41.84 51.02 -64.21
N LEU A 117 -41.34 49.79 -64.06
CA LEU A 117 -42.15 48.60 -63.87
C LEU A 117 -42.95 48.66 -62.55
N ARG A 118 -42.30 49.09 -61.46
CA ARG A 118 -42.94 49.20 -60.14
C ARG A 118 -44.06 50.25 -60.13
N ILE A 119 -43.85 51.38 -60.81
CA ILE A 119 -44.91 52.39 -61.02
C ILE A 119 -46.07 51.76 -61.78
N ARG A 120 -45.80 51.02 -62.87
CA ARG A 120 -46.87 50.40 -63.67
C ARG A 120 -47.63 49.31 -62.91
N ILE A 121 -46.95 48.53 -62.06
CA ILE A 121 -47.59 47.56 -61.15
C ILE A 121 -48.52 48.30 -60.17
N GLY A 122 -48.06 49.41 -59.59
CA GLY A 122 -48.87 50.24 -58.71
C GLY A 122 -50.09 50.86 -59.39
N GLU A 123 -49.95 51.33 -60.64
CA GLU A 123 -51.07 51.90 -61.40
C GLU A 123 -52.12 50.86 -61.82
N THR A 124 -51.68 49.64 -62.12
CA THR A 124 -52.57 48.57 -62.62
C THR A 124 -53.25 47.83 -61.47
N PHE A 125 -52.49 47.47 -60.44
CA PHE A 125 -52.96 46.63 -59.34
C PHE A 125 -53.25 47.42 -58.05
N GLY A 126 -52.76 48.65 -57.90
CA GLY A 126 -52.98 49.47 -56.70
C GLY A 126 -54.31 50.23 -56.68
N ARG A 127 -55.22 49.97 -57.62
CA ARG A 127 -56.42 50.79 -57.83
C ARG A 127 -57.67 50.41 -57.03
N ASP A 128 -57.66 49.35 -56.21
CA ASP A 128 -58.89 48.84 -55.56
C ASP A 128 -58.81 48.57 -54.05
N ASP A 129 -58.36 49.54 -53.24
CA ASP A 129 -58.78 49.59 -51.82
C ASP A 129 -60.26 49.99 -51.66
N GLU A 130 -60.88 50.53 -52.72
CA GLU A 130 -62.32 50.85 -52.75
C GLU A 130 -63.22 49.62 -52.97
N GLY A 131 -62.68 48.52 -53.51
CA GLY A 131 -63.41 47.27 -53.75
C GLY A 131 -63.82 46.55 -52.46
N VAL A 132 -62.99 46.56 -51.42
CA VAL A 132 -63.28 45.91 -50.13
C VAL A 132 -64.25 46.74 -49.27
N ALA A 133 -64.29 48.07 -49.47
CA ALA A 133 -65.25 48.96 -48.83
C ALA A 133 -66.69 48.77 -49.36
N SER A 134 -66.86 48.24 -50.58
CA SER A 134 -68.17 48.00 -51.18
C SER A 134 -68.93 46.80 -50.57
N LEU A 135 -68.24 45.91 -49.83
CA LEU A 135 -68.85 44.76 -49.15
C LEU A 135 -69.54 45.12 -47.82
N PHE A 136 -69.32 46.33 -47.29
CA PHE A 136 -69.90 46.75 -46.02
C PHE A 136 -70.60 48.10 -46.17
N LYS A 137 -71.94 48.08 -46.10
CA LYS A 137 -72.84 49.23 -46.29
C LYS A 137 -72.63 50.41 -45.31
N ASN A 138 -71.64 50.39 -44.41
CA ASN A 138 -71.49 51.42 -43.38
C ASN A 138 -70.01 51.70 -42.99
N PRO A 139 -69.36 52.72 -43.59
CA PRO A 139 -67.92 53.01 -43.37
C PRO A 139 -67.56 53.47 -41.95
N LYS A 140 -68.53 53.95 -41.15
CA LYS A 140 -68.30 54.32 -39.74
C LYS A 140 -68.11 53.10 -38.83
N LEU A 141 -68.92 52.06 -39.03
CA LEU A 141 -68.83 50.81 -38.26
C LEU A 141 -67.48 50.11 -38.45
N PHE A 142 -66.93 50.14 -39.66
CA PHE A 142 -65.62 49.57 -39.94
C PHE A 142 -64.50 50.30 -39.20
N ARG A 143 -64.52 51.64 -39.17
CA ARG A 143 -63.54 52.44 -38.42
C ARG A 143 -63.63 52.20 -36.92
N ASP A 144 -64.84 52.05 -36.39
CA ASP A 144 -65.04 51.75 -34.96
C ASP A 144 -64.59 50.33 -34.60
N VAL A 145 -64.83 49.34 -35.48
CA VAL A 145 -64.33 47.97 -35.32
C VAL A 145 -62.80 47.92 -35.40
N LEU A 146 -62.18 48.62 -36.34
CA LEU A 146 -60.72 48.74 -36.43
C LEU A 146 -60.12 49.43 -35.20
N ALA A 147 -60.74 50.53 -34.73
CA ALA A 147 -60.30 51.22 -33.53
C ALA A 147 -60.50 50.38 -32.26
N SER A 148 -61.51 49.51 -32.23
CA SER A 148 -61.72 48.52 -31.17
C SER A 148 -60.66 47.41 -31.23
N HIS A 149 -60.39 46.85 -32.41
CA HIS A 149 -59.34 45.83 -32.61
C HIS A 149 -57.95 46.37 -32.27
N HIS A 150 -57.62 47.61 -32.64
CA HIS A 150 -56.36 48.25 -32.27
C HIS A 150 -56.24 48.42 -30.75
N ARG A 151 -57.33 48.81 -30.06
CA ARG A 151 -57.33 48.89 -28.59
C ARG A 151 -57.19 47.53 -27.92
N GLN A 152 -57.85 46.50 -28.44
CA GLN A 152 -57.71 45.13 -27.95
C GLN A 152 -56.30 44.58 -28.18
N ASN A 153 -55.71 44.80 -29.35
CA ASN A 153 -54.33 44.40 -29.64
C ASN A 153 -53.34 45.14 -28.73
N ALA A 154 -53.53 46.43 -28.49
CA ALA A 154 -52.71 47.19 -27.55
C ALA A 154 -52.85 46.69 -26.10
N GLN A 155 -54.07 46.35 -25.66
CA GLN A 155 -54.29 45.73 -24.34
C GLN A 155 -53.66 44.34 -24.23
N LEU A 156 -53.75 43.51 -25.27
CA LEU A 156 -53.11 42.20 -25.30
C LEU A 156 -51.59 42.31 -25.27
N GLN A 157 -51.02 43.28 -26.00
CA GLN A 157 -49.57 43.57 -25.94
C GLN A 157 -49.14 44.01 -24.54
N GLN A 158 -49.91 44.89 -23.90
CA GLN A 158 -49.65 45.33 -22.52
C GLN A 158 -49.73 44.15 -21.54
N MET A 159 -50.77 43.32 -21.65
CA MET A 159 -50.96 42.15 -20.81
C MET A 159 -49.85 41.11 -21.02
N ALA A 160 -49.43 40.88 -22.26
CA ALA A 160 -48.29 40.01 -22.56
C ALA A 160 -46.97 40.54 -21.97
N LEU A 161 -46.75 41.86 -22.01
CA LEU A 161 -45.60 42.49 -21.37
C LEU A 161 -45.64 42.36 -19.84
N ASP A 162 -46.81 42.53 -19.23
CA ASP A 162 -46.94 42.44 -17.77
C ASP A 162 -46.82 40.99 -17.28
N ILE A 163 -47.41 40.01 -17.98
CA ILE A 163 -47.18 38.58 -17.73
C ILE A 163 -45.70 38.24 -17.93
N GLY A 164 -45.05 38.78 -18.97
CA GLY A 164 -43.63 38.58 -19.21
C GLY A 164 -42.76 39.12 -18.06
N LYS A 165 -43.10 40.29 -17.51
CA LYS A 165 -42.42 40.87 -16.35
C LYS A 165 -42.66 40.05 -15.08
N GLU A 166 -43.89 39.61 -14.84
CA GLU A 166 -44.25 38.82 -13.66
C GLU A 166 -43.61 37.43 -13.69
N ALA A 167 -43.64 36.75 -14.84
CA ALA A 167 -42.94 35.50 -15.07
C ALA A 167 -41.42 35.66 -14.90
N SER A 168 -40.83 36.76 -15.39
CA SER A 168 -39.41 37.05 -15.19
C SER A 168 -39.08 37.27 -13.71
N ARG A 169 -39.93 37.98 -12.95
CA ARG A 169 -39.72 38.20 -11.52
C ARG A 169 -39.83 36.91 -10.72
N ALA A 170 -40.88 36.12 -10.98
CA ALA A 170 -41.08 34.82 -10.34
C ALA A 170 -39.90 33.88 -10.62
N ARG A 171 -39.34 33.91 -11.83
CA ARG A 171 -38.17 33.11 -12.19
C ARG A 171 -36.91 33.57 -11.44
N ILE A 172 -36.66 34.88 -11.34
CA ILE A 172 -35.53 35.42 -10.58
C ILE A 172 -35.65 35.04 -9.09
N GLU A 173 -36.85 35.17 -8.51
CA GLU A 173 -37.08 34.82 -7.10
C GLU A 173 -36.86 33.32 -6.84
N LEU A 174 -37.36 32.46 -7.72
CA LEU A 174 -37.07 31.01 -7.67
C LEU A 174 -35.58 30.71 -7.82
N GLU A 175 -34.88 31.34 -8.77
CA GLU A 175 -33.43 31.14 -8.95
C GLU A 175 -32.65 31.54 -7.68
N VAL A 176 -33.03 32.65 -7.03
CA VAL A 176 -32.42 33.10 -5.77
C VAL A 176 -32.70 32.12 -4.63
N ASP A 177 -33.93 31.65 -4.48
CA ASP A 177 -34.30 30.70 -3.43
C ASP A 177 -33.65 29.32 -3.64
N PHE A 178 -33.56 28.85 -4.89
CA PHE A 178 -32.84 27.63 -5.23
C PHE A 178 -31.34 27.77 -4.97
N ALA A 179 -30.73 28.91 -5.32
CA ALA A 179 -29.33 29.17 -5.02
C ALA A 179 -29.08 29.15 -3.51
N ARG A 180 -29.94 29.81 -2.72
CA ARG A 180 -29.86 29.84 -1.25
C ARG A 180 -30.02 28.45 -0.63
N ARG A 181 -30.98 27.65 -1.10
CA ARG A 181 -31.18 26.27 -0.60
C ARG A 181 -30.02 25.37 -0.97
N ARG A 182 -29.48 25.50 -2.18
CA ARG A 182 -28.30 24.74 -2.61
C ARG A 182 -27.09 25.06 -1.74
N GLU A 183 -26.82 26.35 -1.50
CA GLU A 183 -25.72 26.78 -0.64
C GLU A 183 -25.90 26.29 0.81
N ALA A 184 -27.12 26.36 1.35
CA ALA A 184 -27.42 25.83 2.69
C ALA A 184 -27.19 24.32 2.79
N LEU A 185 -27.61 23.55 1.77
CA LEU A 185 -27.41 22.10 1.72
C LEU A 185 -25.92 21.73 1.54
N GLU A 186 -25.18 22.46 0.72
CA GLU A 186 -23.73 22.27 0.57
C GLU A 186 -22.98 22.59 1.86
N ALA A 187 -23.37 23.66 2.56
CA ALA A 187 -22.82 24.02 3.87
C ALA A 187 -23.16 22.99 4.97
N GLU A 188 -24.34 22.39 4.93
CA GLU A 188 -24.71 21.31 5.85
C GLU A 188 -23.95 20.00 5.54
N ALA A 189 -23.86 19.63 4.27
CA ALA A 189 -23.13 18.44 3.82
C ALA A 189 -21.64 18.52 4.14
N THR A 190 -21.02 19.69 3.96
CA THR A 190 -19.62 19.93 4.32
C THR A 190 -19.42 19.83 5.83
N LYS A 191 -20.25 20.47 6.65
CA LYS A 191 -20.20 20.34 8.12
C LYS A 191 -20.43 18.90 8.58
N ALA A 192 -21.33 18.15 7.94
CA ALA A 192 -21.57 16.75 8.27
C ALA A 192 -20.35 15.87 7.96
N ARG A 193 -19.68 16.10 6.81
CA ARG A 193 -18.43 15.43 6.45
C ARG A 193 -17.31 15.78 7.43
N GLU A 194 -17.11 17.05 7.76
CA GLU A 194 -16.09 17.48 8.72
C GLU A 194 -16.30 16.84 10.11
N ARG A 195 -17.55 16.74 10.57
CA ARG A 195 -17.88 16.06 11.83
C ARG A 195 -17.63 14.55 11.76
N ALA A 196 -17.94 13.91 10.63
CA ALA A 196 -17.66 12.50 10.43
C ALA A 196 -16.16 12.23 10.41
N ASP A 197 -15.39 13.03 9.66
CA ASP A 197 -13.94 12.94 9.58
C ASP A 197 -13.27 13.22 10.93
N ALA A 198 -13.79 14.17 11.71
CA ALA A 198 -13.30 14.43 13.06
C ALA A 198 -13.50 13.23 13.99
N LYS A 199 -14.68 12.59 13.94
CA LYS A 199 -14.96 11.36 14.72
C LYS A 199 -14.09 10.19 14.30
N ILE A 200 -13.84 10.04 12.99
CA ILE A 200 -12.95 9.00 12.47
C ILE A 200 -11.53 9.21 13.00
N ARG A 201 -11.00 10.44 12.89
CA ARG A 201 -9.66 10.77 13.42
C ARG A 201 -9.54 10.55 14.93
N GLU A 202 -10.56 10.91 15.69
CA GLU A 202 -10.61 10.65 17.14
C GLU A 202 -10.55 9.14 17.43
N ARG A 203 -11.33 8.33 16.70
CA ARG A 203 -11.33 6.87 16.85
C ARG A 203 -10.02 6.23 16.41
N GLU A 204 -9.42 6.71 15.33
CA GLU A 204 -8.09 6.26 14.89
C GLU A 204 -7.04 6.56 15.96
N PHE A 205 -7.10 7.73 16.58
CA PHE A 205 -6.20 8.10 17.68
C PHE A 205 -6.41 7.21 18.91
N GLU A 206 -7.66 6.96 19.31
CA GLU A 206 -7.98 6.03 20.41
C GLU A 206 -7.49 4.62 20.12
N LEU A 207 -7.73 4.10 18.90
CA LEU A 207 -7.29 2.77 18.49
C LEU A 207 -5.76 2.64 18.46
N LEU A 208 -5.06 3.68 18.02
CA LEU A 208 -3.60 3.72 18.05
C LEU A 208 -3.09 3.71 19.51
N ALA A 209 -3.66 4.54 20.37
CA ALA A 209 -3.28 4.56 21.79
C ALA A 209 -3.55 3.22 22.48
N GLU A 210 -4.67 2.57 22.17
CA GLU A 210 -5.01 1.24 22.69
C GLU A 210 -4.05 0.16 22.17
N ARG A 211 -3.72 0.19 20.87
CA ARG A 211 -2.75 -0.72 20.27
C ARG A 211 -1.37 -0.57 20.90
N ASP A 212 -0.92 0.66 21.10
CA ASP A 212 0.37 0.94 21.74
C ASP A 212 0.39 0.41 23.18
N ARG A 213 -0.71 0.62 23.93
CA ARG A 213 -0.89 0.07 25.28
C ARG A 213 -0.84 -1.46 25.31
N ILE A 214 -1.56 -2.12 24.40
CA ILE A 214 -1.55 -3.59 24.30
C ILE A 214 -0.15 -4.10 23.96
N SER A 215 0.56 -3.43 23.04
CA SER A 215 1.92 -3.82 22.67
C SER A 215 2.90 -3.70 23.84
N ALA A 216 2.77 -2.65 24.66
CA ALA A 216 3.57 -2.48 25.87
C ALA A 216 3.28 -3.58 26.91
N LEU A 217 2.00 -3.93 27.10
CA LEU A 217 1.58 -5.02 27.99
C LEU A 217 2.07 -6.39 27.51
N GLN A 218 2.03 -6.66 26.20
CA GLN A 218 2.57 -7.89 25.63
C GLN A 218 4.06 -8.01 25.87
N LYS A 219 4.81 -6.92 25.65
CA LYS A 219 6.26 -6.89 25.93
C LYS A 219 6.56 -7.16 27.41
N GLU A 220 5.82 -6.52 28.32
CA GLU A 220 5.97 -6.75 29.76
C GLU A 220 5.66 -8.20 30.15
N LEU A 221 4.63 -8.80 29.56
CA LEU A 221 4.25 -10.19 29.82
C LEU A 221 5.29 -11.18 29.30
N ASP A 222 5.82 -10.96 28.09
CA ASP A 222 6.86 -11.79 27.50
C ASP A 222 8.16 -11.73 28.31
N ASP A 223 8.57 -10.53 28.74
CA ASP A 223 9.74 -10.33 29.61
C ASP A 223 9.57 -11.07 30.94
N ARG A 224 8.39 -10.97 31.57
CA ARG A 224 8.07 -11.69 32.81
C ARG A 224 8.07 -13.20 32.62
N SER A 225 7.57 -13.70 31.48
CA SER A 225 7.54 -15.14 31.19
C SER A 225 8.95 -15.71 31.04
N ASN A 226 9.86 -14.99 30.38
CA ASN A 226 11.26 -15.38 30.20
C ASN A 226 12.00 -15.44 31.54
N THR A 227 11.74 -14.48 32.45
CA THR A 227 12.28 -14.52 33.81
C THR A 227 11.79 -15.74 34.58
N HIS A 228 10.49 -16.07 34.49
CA HIS A 228 9.92 -17.24 35.16
C HIS A 228 10.47 -18.56 34.63
N ALA A 229 10.53 -18.72 33.30
CA ALA A 229 11.07 -19.92 32.67
C ALA A 229 12.53 -20.17 33.07
N ARG A 230 13.35 -19.11 33.14
CA ARG A 230 14.73 -19.20 33.64
C ARG A 230 14.79 -19.63 35.10
N ARG A 231 13.96 -19.05 35.97
CA ARG A 231 13.91 -19.41 37.40
C ARG A 231 13.41 -20.84 37.62
N GLU A 232 12.56 -21.34 36.75
CA GLU A 232 12.12 -22.73 36.75
C GLU A 232 13.27 -23.68 36.34
N LEU A 233 14.01 -23.35 35.27
CA LEU A 233 15.19 -24.11 34.86
C LEU A 233 16.28 -24.14 35.95
N HIS A 234 16.53 -23.01 36.62
CA HIS A 234 17.48 -22.95 37.74
C HIS A 234 16.99 -23.83 38.92
N ARG A 235 15.71 -23.76 39.27
CA ARG A 235 15.13 -24.63 40.31
C ARG A 235 15.21 -26.11 39.95
N ASP A 236 14.94 -26.48 38.71
CA ASP A 236 15.05 -27.88 38.24
C ASP A 236 16.51 -28.35 38.26
N LEU A 237 17.45 -27.52 37.80
CA LEU A 237 18.88 -27.82 37.88
C LEU A 237 19.32 -28.00 39.33
N LYS A 238 18.93 -27.09 40.23
CA LYS A 238 19.20 -27.18 41.66
C LYS A 238 18.57 -28.41 42.30
N ALA A 239 17.34 -28.76 41.92
CA ALA A 239 16.68 -29.98 42.38
C ALA A 239 17.43 -31.24 41.91
N LYS A 240 17.89 -31.28 40.66
CA LYS A 240 18.71 -32.39 40.13
C LYS A 240 20.07 -32.46 40.80
N ILE A 241 20.72 -31.33 41.08
CA ILE A 241 21.99 -31.28 41.81
C ILE A 241 21.78 -31.69 43.25
N ALA A 242 20.74 -31.23 43.94
CA ALA A 242 20.41 -31.63 45.31
C ALA A 242 20.04 -33.12 45.40
N GLN A 243 19.28 -33.64 44.44
CA GLN A 243 18.97 -35.07 44.35
C GLN A 243 20.24 -35.91 44.16
N ARG A 244 21.20 -35.42 43.37
CA ARG A 244 22.53 -36.04 43.27
C ARG A 244 23.36 -35.80 44.53
N GLY A 245 23.22 -34.64 45.16
CA GLY A 245 23.72 -34.16 46.46
C GLY A 245 23.49 -35.18 47.57
N ASP A 246 22.22 -35.53 47.77
CA ASP A 246 21.78 -36.54 48.74
C ASP A 246 22.26 -37.95 48.39
N SER A 247 22.53 -38.21 47.11
CA SER A 247 23.13 -39.46 46.63
C SER A 247 24.66 -39.52 46.72
N LEU A 248 25.35 -38.43 47.12
CA LEU A 248 26.80 -38.41 47.38
C LEU A 248 27.19 -38.95 48.76
N LYS A 249 26.40 -39.88 49.29
CA LYS A 249 27.02 -40.97 50.04
C LYS A 249 27.93 -41.66 49.03
N VAL A 250 29.26 -41.71 49.30
CA VAL A 250 30.28 -42.47 48.54
C VAL A 250 29.58 -43.48 47.64
N THR A 251 29.60 -43.26 46.31
CA THR A 251 28.84 -44.13 45.40
C THR A 251 29.09 -45.58 45.80
N PRO A 252 28.07 -46.45 45.77
CA PRO A 252 28.22 -47.83 46.23
C PRO A 252 29.42 -48.52 45.56
N GLU A 253 29.76 -48.10 44.34
CA GLU A 253 30.94 -48.47 43.57
C GLU A 253 32.28 -48.02 44.21
N THR A 254 32.43 -46.75 44.62
CA THR A 254 33.64 -46.27 45.31
C THR A 254 33.79 -46.87 46.71
N LYS A 255 32.67 -47.12 47.42
CA LYS A 255 32.68 -47.81 48.71
C LYS A 255 33.01 -49.30 48.56
N ALA A 256 32.58 -49.92 47.46
CA ALA A 256 32.89 -51.31 47.12
C ALA A 256 34.39 -51.50 46.84
N ASN A 257 35.06 -50.54 46.19
CA ASN A 257 36.50 -50.62 45.93
C ASN A 257 37.39 -50.52 47.19
N ARG A 258 36.92 -49.89 48.26
CA ARG A 258 37.68 -49.84 49.55
C ARG A 258 37.66 -51.18 50.29
N ARG A 259 36.52 -51.88 50.27
CA ARG A 259 36.31 -53.10 51.06
C ARG A 259 37.37 -54.19 50.80
N PRO A 260 37.72 -54.57 49.55
CA PRO A 260 38.71 -55.63 49.33
C PRO A 260 40.08 -55.23 49.88
N ILE A 261 40.52 -53.98 49.73
CA ILE A 261 41.82 -53.52 50.26
C ILE A 261 41.82 -53.58 51.79
N HIS A 262 40.75 -53.12 52.45
CA HIS A 262 40.63 -53.25 53.91
C HIS A 262 40.64 -54.70 54.37
N VAL A 263 39.87 -55.57 53.71
CA VAL A 263 39.80 -57.00 54.05
C VAL A 263 41.16 -57.66 53.87
N ILE A 264 41.85 -57.40 52.76
CA ILE A 264 43.19 -57.95 52.50
C ILE A 264 44.17 -57.49 53.58
N VAL A 265 44.22 -56.19 53.90
CA VAL A 265 45.15 -55.68 54.93
C VAL A 265 44.83 -56.25 56.30
N VAL A 266 43.56 -56.33 56.70
CA VAL A 266 43.16 -56.93 57.97
C VAL A 266 43.54 -58.42 58.01
N CYS A 267 43.29 -59.17 56.94
CA CYS A 267 43.70 -60.58 56.83
C CYS A 267 45.22 -60.74 56.94
N VAL A 268 45.99 -59.88 56.28
CA VAL A 268 47.46 -59.90 56.35
C VAL A 268 47.96 -59.54 57.76
N LEU A 269 47.37 -58.53 58.40
CA LEU A 269 47.72 -58.17 59.79
C LEU A 269 47.38 -59.30 60.77
N MET A 270 46.24 -59.95 60.61
CA MET A 270 45.84 -61.10 61.42
C MET A 270 46.79 -62.29 61.19
N ALA A 271 47.18 -62.56 59.94
CA ALA A 271 48.14 -63.61 59.60
C ALA A 271 49.53 -63.32 60.18
N LEU A 272 50.01 -62.07 60.10
CA LEU A 272 51.28 -61.66 60.72
C LEU A 272 51.23 -61.71 62.24
N PHE A 273 50.11 -61.31 62.85
CA PHE A 273 49.94 -61.44 64.29
C PHE A 273 49.98 -62.90 64.73
N ALA A 274 49.25 -63.79 64.04
CA ALA A 274 49.30 -65.23 64.30
C ALA A 274 50.70 -65.81 64.09
N LEU A 275 51.42 -65.36 63.06
CA LEU A 275 52.81 -65.75 62.79
C LEU A 275 53.76 -65.27 63.91
N ILE A 276 53.60 -64.05 64.40
CA ILE A 276 54.40 -63.52 65.52
C ILE A 276 54.15 -64.36 66.78
N VAL A 277 52.89 -64.68 67.10
CA VAL A 277 52.55 -65.55 68.24
C VAL A 277 53.19 -66.92 68.07
N PHE A 278 53.07 -67.54 66.90
CA PHE A 278 53.68 -68.84 66.61
C PHE A 278 55.21 -68.81 66.76
N LEU A 279 55.89 -67.83 66.16
CA LEU A 279 57.35 -67.66 66.25
C LEU A 279 57.82 -67.36 67.69
N THR A 280 56.99 -66.69 68.49
CA THR A 280 57.28 -66.41 69.91
C THR A 280 57.17 -67.68 70.75
N ILE A 281 56.18 -68.55 70.48
CA ILE A 281 56.07 -69.87 71.12
C ILE A 281 57.28 -70.74 70.76
N GLU A 282 57.65 -70.81 69.49
CA GLU A 282 58.87 -71.51 69.03
C GLU A 282 60.14 -71.00 69.73
N PHE A 283 60.28 -69.67 69.88
CA PHE A 283 61.39 -69.08 70.62
C PHE A 283 61.44 -69.51 72.09
N SER A 284 60.27 -69.67 72.74
CA SER A 284 60.19 -70.14 74.13
C SER A 284 60.60 -71.61 74.33
N GLN A 285 60.63 -72.40 73.26
CA GLN A 285 61.01 -73.82 73.27
C GLN A 285 62.51 -74.03 72.98
N VAL A 286 63.28 -72.95 72.76
CA VAL A 286 64.73 -73.05 72.52
C VAL A 286 65.43 -73.62 73.78
N PRO A 287 66.17 -74.73 73.67
CA PRO A 287 66.82 -75.37 74.82
C PRO A 287 67.83 -74.44 75.52
N THR A 288 67.93 -74.56 76.85
CA THR A 288 68.83 -73.75 77.69
C THR A 288 70.33 -73.95 77.42
N GLY A 289 70.71 -74.95 76.60
CA GLY A 289 72.07 -75.20 76.12
C GLY A 289 72.31 -74.88 74.63
N ALA A 290 71.40 -74.15 73.98
CA ALA A 290 71.52 -73.81 72.56
C ALA A 290 72.70 -72.87 72.26
N SER A 291 73.26 -72.99 71.05
CA SER A 291 74.32 -72.10 70.58
C SER A 291 73.83 -70.65 70.49
N THR A 292 74.70 -69.66 70.78
CA THR A 292 74.40 -68.22 70.65
C THR A 292 73.81 -67.86 69.28
N LEU A 293 74.27 -68.53 68.22
CA LEU A 293 73.75 -68.34 66.87
C LEU A 293 72.29 -68.81 66.74
N GLN A 294 71.91 -69.91 67.39
CA GLN A 294 70.55 -70.45 67.36
C GLN A 294 69.58 -69.53 68.10
N VAL A 295 69.97 -69.04 69.28
CA VAL A 295 69.17 -68.07 70.05
C VAL A 295 69.00 -66.76 69.26
N ALA A 296 70.07 -66.25 68.64
CA ALA A 296 70.01 -65.03 67.83
C ALA A 296 69.09 -65.19 66.61
N VAL A 297 69.22 -66.29 65.85
CA VAL A 297 68.37 -66.57 64.69
C VAL A 297 66.91 -66.77 65.10
N ALA A 298 66.66 -67.45 66.22
CA ALA A 298 65.31 -67.66 66.75
C ALA A 298 64.65 -66.34 67.19
N GLY A 299 65.41 -65.40 67.77
CA GLY A 299 64.91 -64.08 68.18
C GLY A 299 64.75 -63.07 67.04
N ILE A 300 65.58 -63.16 65.99
CA ILE A 300 65.47 -62.28 64.81
C ILE A 300 64.15 -62.52 64.05
N LYS A 301 63.65 -63.76 63.98
CA LYS A 301 62.41 -64.09 63.25
C LYS A 301 61.16 -63.36 63.77
N PRO A 302 60.80 -63.38 65.07
CA PRO A 302 59.67 -62.61 65.58
C PRO A 302 59.93 -61.10 65.52
N ALA A 303 61.19 -60.65 65.64
CA ALA A 303 61.54 -59.23 65.51
C ALA A 303 61.30 -58.70 64.09
N THR A 304 61.71 -59.44 63.05
CA THR A 304 61.46 -59.06 61.65
C THR A 304 59.98 -59.12 61.30
N ALA A 305 59.24 -60.12 61.79
CA ALA A 305 57.79 -60.19 61.60
C ALA A 305 57.06 -59.01 62.27
N THR A 306 57.49 -58.59 63.46
CA THR A 306 56.96 -57.41 64.16
C THR A 306 57.25 -56.12 63.38
N LEU A 307 58.48 -55.98 62.87
CA LEU A 307 58.85 -54.83 62.03
C LEU A 307 58.01 -54.79 60.74
N ALA A 308 57.77 -55.92 60.10
CA ALA A 308 56.92 -56.04 58.92
C ALA A 308 55.46 -55.65 59.23
N MET A 309 54.91 -56.11 60.37
CA MET A 309 53.57 -55.75 60.81
C MET A 309 53.43 -54.24 61.06
N LEU A 310 54.40 -53.63 61.76
CA LEU A 310 54.43 -52.17 61.97
C LEU A 310 54.53 -51.41 60.64
N GLY A 311 55.35 -51.89 59.70
CA GLY A 311 55.45 -51.33 58.36
C GLY A 311 54.12 -51.32 57.60
N ILE A 312 53.37 -52.43 57.66
CA ILE A 312 52.04 -52.54 57.03
C ILE A 312 51.02 -51.63 57.70
N VAL A 313 51.04 -51.51 59.03
CA VAL A 313 50.16 -50.58 59.76
C VAL A 313 50.47 -49.13 59.35
N ALA A 314 51.74 -48.74 59.33
CA ALA A 314 52.15 -47.39 58.93
C ALA A 314 51.76 -47.08 57.48
N TRP A 315 52.00 -48.01 56.56
CA TRP A 315 51.57 -47.89 55.16
C TRP A 315 50.05 -47.74 55.05
N TYR A 316 49.30 -48.55 55.79
CA TYR A 316 47.84 -48.55 55.74
C TYR A 316 47.24 -47.27 56.32
N LEU A 317 47.79 -46.74 57.42
CA LEU A 317 47.38 -45.45 57.97
C LEU A 317 47.61 -44.32 56.97
N ARG A 318 48.77 -44.31 56.28
CA ARG A 318 49.05 -43.33 55.22
C ARG A 318 48.09 -43.48 54.03
N TRP A 319 47.84 -44.71 53.59
CA TRP A 319 46.88 -45.00 52.51
C TRP A 319 45.47 -44.52 52.88
N MET A 320 45.04 -44.80 54.11
CA MET A 320 43.73 -44.41 54.62
C MET A 320 43.60 -42.89 54.74
N ASN A 321 44.62 -42.20 55.27
CA ASN A 321 44.63 -40.74 55.37
C ASN A 321 44.53 -40.09 53.98
N ARG A 322 45.33 -40.57 53.01
CA ARG A 322 45.28 -40.09 51.62
C ARG A 322 43.92 -40.32 50.96
N TRP A 323 43.30 -41.47 51.22
CA TRP A 323 41.97 -41.76 50.71
C TRP A 323 40.92 -40.79 51.28
N PHE A 324 40.99 -40.47 52.58
CA PHE A 324 40.10 -39.50 53.20
C PHE A 324 40.33 -38.08 52.69
N GLU A 325 41.58 -37.67 52.49
CA GLU A 325 41.93 -36.37 51.88
C GLU A 325 41.33 -36.24 50.48
N ARG A 326 41.55 -37.22 49.60
CA ARG A 326 40.98 -37.22 48.24
C ARG A 326 39.46 -37.20 48.26
N TYR A 327 38.84 -37.89 49.22
CA TYR A 327 37.39 -37.90 49.37
C TYR A 327 36.85 -36.54 49.83
N ALA A 328 37.49 -35.94 50.84
CA ALA A 328 37.12 -34.62 51.34
C ALA A 328 37.30 -33.56 50.24
N ASP A 329 38.41 -33.61 49.49
CA ASP A 329 38.67 -32.69 48.38
C ASP A 329 37.62 -32.82 47.27
N ALA A 330 37.22 -34.03 46.91
CA ALA A 330 36.15 -34.25 45.93
C ALA A 330 34.79 -33.70 46.43
N GLU A 331 34.49 -33.86 47.72
CA GLU A 331 33.28 -33.29 48.33
C GLU A 331 33.31 -31.75 48.34
N PHE A 332 34.46 -31.15 48.69
CA PHE A 332 34.63 -29.70 48.67
C PHE A 332 34.53 -29.15 47.24
N GLN A 333 35.15 -29.80 46.25
CA GLN A 333 35.05 -29.40 44.84
C GLN A 333 33.60 -29.42 44.35
N LEU A 334 32.82 -30.41 44.78
CA LEU A 334 31.43 -30.49 44.37
C LEU A 334 30.54 -29.43 45.04
N LYS A 335 30.77 -29.15 46.32
CA LYS A 335 30.09 -28.02 47.01
C LYS A 335 30.48 -26.68 46.39
N GLN A 336 31.75 -26.52 46.03
CA GLN A 336 32.22 -25.33 45.33
C GLN A 336 31.56 -25.23 43.95
N PHE A 337 31.42 -26.34 43.22
CA PHE A 337 30.73 -26.37 41.93
C PHE A 337 29.26 -25.97 42.04
N ASP A 338 28.55 -26.42 43.08
CA ASP A 338 27.16 -26.01 43.35
C ASP A 338 27.05 -24.50 43.63
N LEU A 339 27.96 -23.97 44.45
CA LEU A 339 28.05 -22.52 44.72
C LEU A 339 28.42 -21.72 43.46
N ASP A 340 29.29 -22.25 42.61
CA ASP A 340 29.66 -21.62 41.35
C ASP A 340 28.50 -21.65 40.35
N ILE A 341 27.65 -22.69 40.33
CA ILE A 341 26.40 -22.68 39.54
C ILE A 341 25.45 -21.59 40.02
N ASP A 342 25.26 -21.45 41.33
CA ASP A 342 24.41 -20.39 41.89
C ASP A 342 24.98 -18.99 41.57
N ARG A 343 26.29 -18.80 41.73
CA ARG A 343 26.97 -17.55 41.34
C ARG A 343 26.85 -17.26 39.84
N ALA A 344 27.05 -18.27 38.99
CA ALA A 344 26.93 -18.14 37.53
C ALA A 344 25.53 -17.72 37.13
N SER A 345 24.51 -18.34 37.74
CA SER A 345 23.10 -18.00 37.51
C SER A 345 22.83 -16.54 37.86
N TRP A 346 23.36 -16.07 38.99
CA TRP A 346 23.25 -14.66 39.41
C TRP A 346 23.95 -13.71 38.44
N VAL A 347 25.17 -14.05 37.97
CA VAL A 347 25.88 -13.22 36.98
C VAL A 347 25.05 -13.07 35.71
N VAL A 348 24.48 -14.18 35.23
CA VAL A 348 23.69 -14.20 34.00
C VAL A 348 22.34 -13.48 34.16
N GLU A 349 21.70 -13.55 35.33
CA GLU A 349 20.50 -12.75 35.66
C GLU A 349 20.85 -11.27 35.72
N ALA A 350 21.89 -10.89 36.46
CA ALA A 350 22.34 -9.50 36.58
C ALA A 350 22.78 -8.90 35.23
N ALA A 351 23.48 -9.67 34.39
CA ALA A 351 23.89 -9.22 33.05
C ALA A 351 22.68 -8.96 32.13
N LEU A 352 21.62 -9.77 32.26
CA LEU A 352 20.41 -9.59 31.46
C LEU A 352 19.51 -8.50 32.00
N GLU A 353 19.35 -8.36 33.31
CA GLU A 353 18.66 -7.22 33.91
C GLU A 353 19.34 -5.90 33.56
N TRP A 354 20.68 -5.87 33.54
CA TRP A 354 21.45 -4.71 33.09
C TRP A 354 21.15 -4.37 31.62
N LYS A 355 21.16 -5.38 30.74
CA LYS A 355 20.83 -5.19 29.33
C LYS A 355 19.39 -4.71 29.15
N LEU A 356 18.45 -5.25 29.93
CA LEU A 356 17.03 -4.87 29.83
C LEU A 356 16.79 -3.43 30.31
N SER A 357 17.50 -2.99 31.36
CA SER A 357 17.31 -1.68 31.99
C SER A 357 18.10 -0.56 31.32
N GLN A 358 19.30 -0.82 30.80
CA GLN A 358 20.19 0.21 30.25
C GLN A 358 20.38 0.11 28.73
N ASP A 359 19.82 -0.91 28.07
CA ASP A 359 19.98 -1.21 26.64
C ASP A 359 21.45 -1.21 26.18
N ARG A 360 22.36 -1.51 27.10
CA ARG A 360 23.81 -1.54 26.90
C ARG A 360 24.37 -2.83 27.51
N PRO A 361 25.43 -3.40 26.90
CA PRO A 361 26.12 -4.52 27.52
C PRO A 361 26.72 -4.10 28.87
N MET A 362 26.71 -5.03 29.84
CA MET A 362 27.36 -4.83 31.13
C MET A 362 28.86 -4.54 30.91
N PRO A 363 29.46 -3.56 31.63
CA PRO A 363 30.88 -3.27 31.51
C PRO A 363 31.74 -4.51 31.76
N GLU A 364 32.68 -4.78 30.85
CA GLU A 364 33.52 -6.00 30.86
C GLU A 364 34.25 -6.21 32.19
N HIS A 365 34.75 -5.12 32.79
CA HIS A 365 35.43 -5.16 34.10
C HIS A 365 34.54 -5.69 35.23
N LEU A 366 33.24 -5.35 35.25
CA LEU A 366 32.30 -5.85 36.26
C LEU A 366 32.00 -7.33 36.02
N LEU A 367 31.79 -7.72 34.77
CA LEU A 367 31.55 -9.11 34.39
C LEU A 367 32.76 -9.99 34.73
N GLU A 368 33.97 -9.52 34.45
CA GLU A 368 35.23 -10.18 34.79
C GLU A 368 35.38 -10.33 36.31
N THR A 369 35.03 -9.31 37.09
CA THR A 369 35.13 -9.36 38.56
C THR A 369 34.17 -10.38 39.16
N ILE A 370 32.91 -10.44 38.69
CA ILE A 370 31.89 -11.33 39.26
C ILE A 370 32.10 -12.79 38.78
N SER A 371 32.56 -12.98 37.54
CA SER A 371 32.87 -14.30 36.96
C SER A 371 34.25 -14.85 37.37
N ARG A 372 35.06 -14.08 38.09
CA ARG A 372 36.38 -14.54 38.55
C ARG A 372 36.27 -15.78 39.45
N ASN A 373 37.15 -16.75 39.21
CA ASN A 373 37.23 -18.05 39.89
C ASN A 373 35.97 -18.92 39.78
N LEU A 374 35.11 -18.66 38.80
CA LEU A 374 33.99 -19.53 38.50
C LEU A 374 34.53 -20.82 37.84
N PHE A 375 34.28 -21.97 38.45
CA PHE A 375 34.73 -23.28 37.94
C PHE A 375 36.26 -23.43 37.82
N SER A 376 37.04 -22.59 38.52
CA SER A 376 38.50 -22.75 38.52
C SER A 376 38.86 -23.99 39.33
N LYS A 377 39.34 -25.03 38.64
CA LYS A 377 39.95 -26.19 39.30
C LYS A 377 41.25 -25.69 39.91
N SER A 378 41.39 -25.74 41.24
CA SER A 378 42.69 -25.52 41.87
C SER A 378 43.62 -26.65 41.38
N GLU A 379 44.56 -26.34 40.49
CA GLU A 379 45.66 -27.26 40.15
C GLU A 379 46.44 -27.52 41.44
N LYS A 380 46.11 -28.61 42.12
CA LYS A 380 46.82 -29.05 43.31
C LYS A 380 47.70 -30.21 42.90
N ASP A 381 48.97 -29.86 42.69
CA ASP A 381 50.19 -30.68 42.69
C ASP A 381 50.01 -32.17 42.39
N ASP A 382 49.92 -32.50 41.10
CA ASP A 382 50.06 -33.88 40.59
C ASP A 382 51.41 -34.53 40.99
N GLY A 383 52.36 -33.74 41.52
CA GLY A 383 53.63 -34.22 42.10
C GLY A 383 53.51 -34.86 43.49
N ALA A 384 52.37 -34.72 44.18
CA ALA A 384 52.15 -35.34 45.49
C ALA A 384 51.95 -36.88 45.44
N ASP A 385 51.89 -37.45 44.24
CA ASP A 385 51.61 -38.86 44.00
C ASP A 385 52.85 -39.78 44.00
N MET A 386 54.05 -39.23 44.05
CA MET A 386 55.28 -40.05 44.04
C MET A 386 55.65 -40.53 45.45
N HIS A 387 56.00 -41.81 45.59
CA HIS A 387 56.61 -42.32 46.82
C HIS A 387 57.97 -41.62 47.03
N PRO A 388 58.45 -41.35 48.26
CA PRO A 388 59.79 -40.78 48.45
C PRO A 388 60.91 -41.64 47.84
N ALA A 389 60.70 -42.96 47.72
CA ALA A 389 61.60 -43.83 46.94
C ALA A 389 61.48 -43.61 45.42
N ASP A 390 60.31 -43.23 44.91
CA ASP A 390 60.14 -42.82 43.51
C ASP A 390 60.68 -41.41 43.26
N TYR A 391 60.71 -40.55 44.27
CA TYR A 391 61.40 -39.26 44.23
C TYR A 391 62.92 -39.45 44.18
N LEU A 392 63.46 -40.42 44.93
CA LEU A 392 64.86 -40.83 44.84
C LEU A 392 65.17 -41.55 43.53
N ALA A 393 64.30 -42.45 43.07
CA ALA A 393 64.47 -43.15 41.80
C ALA A 393 64.39 -42.18 40.62
N SER A 394 63.42 -41.25 40.60
CA SER A 394 63.32 -40.22 39.55
C SER A 394 64.44 -39.18 39.64
N ALA A 395 64.90 -38.80 40.83
CA ALA A 395 66.06 -37.91 40.98
C ALA A 395 67.40 -38.57 40.61
N ILE A 396 67.54 -39.89 40.74
CA ILE A 396 68.75 -40.64 40.40
C ILE A 396 68.73 -41.09 38.93
N LEU A 397 67.60 -41.59 38.41
CA LEU A 397 67.43 -41.99 37.00
C LEU A 397 67.24 -40.78 36.08
N GLY A 398 66.56 -39.73 36.53
CA GLY A 398 66.35 -38.50 35.76
C GLY A 398 67.59 -37.61 35.66
N ARG A 399 68.60 -37.79 36.52
CA ARG A 399 69.91 -37.11 36.40
C ARG A 399 70.83 -37.74 35.35
N ALA A 400 70.45 -38.86 34.72
CA ALA A 400 71.26 -39.57 33.74
C ALA A 400 70.81 -39.40 32.28
N SER A 401 69.68 -38.74 32.01
CA SER A 401 69.16 -38.57 30.65
C SER A 401 69.51 -37.20 30.07
N ALA A 402 70.49 -37.23 29.16
CA ALA A 402 70.80 -36.29 28.09
C ALA A 402 70.47 -34.79 28.29
N LEU A 403 71.53 -33.96 28.35
CA LEU A 403 71.42 -32.51 28.28
C LEU A 403 71.40 -32.10 26.79
N ASN A 404 70.27 -31.58 26.31
CA ASN A 404 70.14 -30.97 24.98
C ASN A 404 70.21 -29.45 25.12
N LEU A 405 71.35 -28.86 24.76
CA LEU A 405 71.53 -27.41 24.73
C LEU A 405 71.33 -26.91 23.29
N LYS A 406 70.30 -26.10 23.08
CA LYS A 406 70.12 -25.34 21.84
C LYS A 406 70.91 -24.04 21.92
N LEU A 407 72.03 -23.98 21.22
CA LEU A 407 72.81 -22.76 21.03
C LEU A 407 72.51 -22.18 19.63
N PRO A 408 72.60 -20.86 19.43
CA PRO A 408 72.36 -20.25 18.13
C PRO A 408 73.46 -20.67 17.15
N GLY A 409 73.19 -21.70 16.35
CA GLY A 409 74.11 -22.31 15.39
C GLY A 409 74.09 -23.85 15.32
N GLY A 410 73.40 -24.55 16.23
CA GLY A 410 73.23 -26.02 16.15
C GLY A 410 72.79 -26.67 17.46
N GLU A 411 72.19 -27.86 17.34
CA GLU A 411 71.76 -28.68 18.48
C GLU A 411 72.88 -29.65 18.88
N VAL A 412 73.33 -29.60 20.14
CA VAL A 412 74.31 -30.56 20.68
C VAL A 412 73.63 -31.37 21.78
N SER A 413 73.51 -32.68 21.55
CA SER A 413 73.02 -33.67 22.51
C SER A 413 74.18 -34.33 23.23
N LEU A 414 74.34 -34.10 24.54
CA LEU A 414 75.35 -34.77 25.34
C LEU A 414 74.72 -35.93 26.11
N THR A 415 75.17 -37.17 25.87
CA THR A 415 74.69 -38.36 26.57
C THR A 415 75.56 -38.61 27.82
N GLY A 416 75.05 -39.32 28.83
CA GLY A 416 75.76 -39.56 30.11
C GLY A 416 77.15 -40.23 30.00
N LYS A 417 77.51 -40.78 28.83
CA LYS A 417 78.85 -41.29 28.53
C LYS A 417 79.84 -40.18 28.17
N ASP A 418 79.37 -39.09 27.56
CA ASP A 418 80.18 -37.95 27.12
C ASP A 418 80.50 -37.02 28.30
N ILE A 419 79.54 -36.87 29.23
CA ILE A 419 79.72 -36.09 30.47
C ILE A 419 80.75 -36.77 31.40
N ARG A 420 80.84 -38.11 31.41
CA ARG A 420 81.89 -38.84 32.11
C ARG A 420 83.27 -38.69 31.47
N GLY A 421 83.35 -38.39 30.18
CA GLY A 421 84.60 -38.07 29.50
C GLY A 421 85.15 -36.69 29.89
N LEU A 422 84.26 -35.72 30.06
CA LEU A 422 84.59 -34.34 30.48
C LEU A 422 85.01 -34.20 31.95
N GLN A 423 84.82 -35.24 32.76
CA GLN A 423 85.21 -35.24 34.18
C GLN A 423 86.61 -35.83 34.42
N LYS A 424 87.30 -36.25 33.35
CA LYS A 424 88.61 -36.92 33.41
C LYS A 424 89.76 -36.15 32.76
N ASP A 425 89.47 -34.96 32.25
CA ASP A 425 90.43 -33.87 32.02
C ASP A 425 90.15 -32.76 33.04
#